data_AF-A0A496NFX6-F1
#
_entry.id   AF-A0A496NFX6-F1
#
_cell.length_a   1.000
_cell.length_b   1.000
_cell.length_c   1.000
_cell.angle_alpha   90.00
_cell.angle_beta   90.00
_cell.angle_gamma   90.00
#
_symmetry.space_group_name_H-M   'P 1'
#
loop_
_entity.id
_entity.type
_entity.pdbx_description
1 polymer ?
#
loop_
_entity_poly.entity_id
_entity_poly.type
_entity_poly.pdbx_seq_one_letter_code
_entity_poly.pdbx_strand_id
1 'polypeptide(L)'
;MIIVNEQKTLGSKGFARTVFDSISPALIKHLSKEQMNDITSDVEFFSELDFSGLDRNEFNVVFMAVKQLTNLDKHWQGILLRAMQADPRYTP
;
A
#
# COMPACT_ATOMS: atom_id res chain seq x y z
N MET A 1 4.82 9.28 1.13
CA MET A 1 5.71 8.11 0.96
C MET A 1 4.92 6.87 1.29
N ILE A 2 5.38 5.67 0.94
CA ILE A 2 4.67 4.42 1.31
C ILE A 2 5.32 3.84 2.56
N ILE A 3 4.57 3.73 3.64
CA ILE A 3 4.99 3.13 4.89
C ILE A 3 4.51 1.68 4.86
N VAL A 4 5.43 0.74 4.68
CA VAL A 4 5.10 -0.69 4.66
C VAL A 4 4.92 -1.18 6.10
N ASN A 5 5.84 -0.80 6.98
CA ASN A 5 5.83 -1.05 8.42
C ASN A 5 6.72 -0.02 9.15
N GLU A 6 6.84 -0.17 10.47
CA GLU A 6 7.66 0.71 11.34
C GLU A 6 9.13 0.85 10.91
N GLN A 7 9.68 -0.12 10.17
CA GLN A 7 11.09 -0.15 9.78
C GLN A 7 11.30 0.20 8.30
N LYS A 8 10.23 0.28 7.50
CA LYS A 8 10.34 0.33 6.04
C LYS A 8 9.38 1.33 5.43
N THR A 9 9.96 2.44 5.00
CA THR A 9 9.30 3.48 4.19
C THR A 9 9.99 3.60 2.83
N LEU A 10 9.22 3.81 1.78
CA LEU A 10 9.69 3.80 0.39
C LEU A 10 9.08 4.91 -0.48
N GLY A 11 9.83 5.26 -1.52
CA GLY A 11 9.37 6.12 -2.61
C GLY A 11 9.19 7.58 -2.21
N SER A 12 8.26 8.27 -2.87
CA SER A 12 7.97 9.69 -2.70
C SER A 12 6.49 9.93 -2.40
N LYS A 13 6.13 11.19 -2.15
CA LYS A 13 4.72 11.61 -2.01
C LYS A 13 3.90 11.32 -3.28
N GLY A 14 4.43 11.70 -4.44
CA GLY A 14 3.77 11.43 -5.73
C GLY A 14 3.62 9.94 -6.01
N PHE A 15 4.66 9.15 -5.70
CA PHE A 15 4.60 7.69 -5.86
C PHE A 15 3.51 7.06 -4.98
N ALA A 16 3.42 7.48 -3.72
CA ALA A 16 2.38 7.01 -2.81
C ALA A 16 0.97 7.32 -3.32
N ARG A 17 0.75 8.54 -3.83
CA ARG A 17 -0.55 8.92 -4.43
C ARG A 17 -0.89 8.06 -5.64
N THR A 18 0.04 7.85 -6.56
CA THR A 18 -0.17 7.00 -7.74
C THR A 18 -0.51 5.56 -7.37
N VAL A 19 0.18 5.00 -6.37
CA VAL A 19 -0.13 3.65 -5.88
C VAL A 19 -1.53 3.61 -5.27
N PHE A 20 -1.85 4.55 -4.37
CA PHE A 20 -3.17 4.63 -3.74
C PHE A 20 -4.30 4.75 -4.76
N ASP A 21 -4.21 5.69 -5.70
CA ASP A 21 -5.24 5.91 -6.73
C ASP A 21 -5.48 4.64 -7.56
N SER A 22 -4.44 3.81 -7.74
CA SER A 22 -4.53 2.58 -8.52
C SER A 22 -5.09 1.38 -7.73
N ILE A 23 -4.82 1.30 -6.42
CA ILE A 23 -5.24 0.15 -5.60
C ILE A 23 -6.53 0.40 -4.80
N SER A 24 -6.92 1.67 -4.59
CA SER A 24 -8.11 2.02 -3.78
C SER A 24 -9.40 1.31 -4.21
N PRO A 25 -9.68 1.05 -5.50
CA PRO A 25 -10.89 0.31 -5.90
C PRO A 25 -10.87 -1.16 -5.48
N ALA A 26 -9.69 -1.75 -5.28
CA ALA A 26 -9.54 -3.08 -4.71
C ALA A 26 -9.70 -3.03 -3.19
N LEU A 27 -9.07 -2.07 -2.52
CA LEU A 27 -9.07 -1.96 -1.05
C LEU A 27 -10.47 -1.72 -0.47
N ILE A 28 -11.31 -0.93 -1.13
CA ILE A 28 -12.66 -0.60 -0.63
C ILE A 28 -13.57 -1.82 -0.41
N LYS A 29 -13.25 -2.97 -1.03
CA LYS A 29 -14.01 -4.22 -0.88
C LYS A 29 -13.53 -5.09 0.29
N HIS A 30 -12.35 -4.79 0.81
CA HIS A 30 -11.65 -5.65 1.76
C HIS A 30 -11.31 -4.94 3.08
N LEU A 31 -11.21 -3.61 3.06
CA LEU A 31 -11.00 -2.80 4.25
C LEU A 31 -12.33 -2.26 4.77
N SER A 32 -12.40 -2.04 6.08
CA SER A 32 -13.53 -1.34 6.68
C SER A 32 -13.59 0.12 6.21
N LYS A 33 -14.76 0.75 6.38
CA LYS A 33 -14.93 2.18 6.06
C LYS A 33 -13.99 3.07 6.86
N GLU A 34 -13.74 2.73 8.13
CA GLU A 34 -12.85 3.46 9.02
C GLU A 34 -11.40 3.40 8.49
N GLN A 35 -10.89 2.20 8.22
CA GLN A 35 -9.54 2.03 7.64
C GLN A 35 -9.38 2.73 6.29
N MET A 36 -10.40 2.66 5.42
CA MET A 36 -10.37 3.37 4.14
C MET A 36 -10.33 4.88 4.34
N ASN A 37 -11.07 5.42 5.31
CA ASN A 37 -11.06 6.85 5.60
C ASN A 37 -9.72 7.30 6.18
N ASP A 38 -9.11 6.50 7.06
CA ASP A 38 -7.80 6.80 7.64
C ASP A 38 -6.73 6.84 6.55
N ILE A 39 -6.64 5.79 5.73
CA ILE A 39 -5.69 5.74 4.61
C ILE A 39 -5.93 6.87 3.62
N THR A 40 -7.19 7.16 3.28
CA THR A 40 -7.51 8.27 2.37
C THR A 40 -7.06 9.61 2.96
N SER A 41 -7.30 9.83 4.25
CA SER A 41 -6.89 11.04 4.95
C SER A 41 -5.36 11.18 4.97
N ASP A 42 -4.63 10.10 5.24
CA ASP A 42 -3.17 10.12 5.24
C ASP A 42 -2.60 10.49 3.87
N VAL A 43 -3.20 9.93 2.81
CA VAL A 43 -2.78 10.22 1.44
C VAL A 43 -3.17 11.65 1.03
N GLU A 44 -4.31 12.18 1.48
CA GLU A 44 -4.76 13.53 1.15
C GLU A 44 -3.99 14.62 1.91
N PHE A 45 -3.78 14.46 3.21
CA PHE A 45 -3.17 15.50 4.05
C PHE A 45 -1.65 15.40 4.11
N PHE A 46 -1.10 14.18 4.15
CA PHE A 46 0.34 13.96 4.33
C PHE A 46 1.01 13.44 3.07
N SER A 47 0.23 12.99 2.08
CA SER A 47 0.72 12.24 0.91
C SER A 47 1.49 11.00 1.31
N GLU A 48 1.02 10.35 2.37
CA GLU A 48 1.56 9.12 2.92
C GLU A 48 0.54 8.01 2.76
N LEU A 49 1.02 6.84 2.35
CA LEU A 49 0.21 5.65 2.19
C LEU A 49 0.72 4.65 3.21
N ASP A 50 0.00 4.53 4.33
CA ASP A 50 0.42 3.72 5.45
C ASP A 50 -0.29 2.35 5.46
N PHE A 51 0.51 1.30 5.44
CA PHE A 51 0.07 -0.08 5.55
C PHE A 51 0.46 -0.71 6.88
N SER A 52 1.15 0.01 7.77
CA SER A 52 1.66 -0.51 9.05
C SER A 52 0.56 -0.98 10.00
N GLY A 53 -0.62 -0.34 9.97
CA GLY A 53 -1.77 -0.71 10.79
C GLY A 53 -2.59 -1.89 10.25
N LEU A 54 -2.31 -2.37 9.04
CA LEU A 54 -3.08 -3.46 8.43
C LEU A 54 -2.74 -4.82 9.05
N ASP A 55 -3.78 -5.63 9.22
CA ASP A 55 -3.61 -7.02 9.65
C ASP A 55 -3.01 -7.89 8.53
N ARG A 56 -2.78 -9.17 8.84
CA ARG A 56 -2.21 -10.12 7.88
C ARG A 56 -3.05 -10.24 6.60
N ASN A 57 -4.36 -10.40 6.71
CA ASN A 57 -5.22 -10.65 5.55
C ASN A 57 -5.30 -9.39 4.67
N GLU A 58 -5.49 -8.24 5.29
CA GLU A 58 -5.57 -6.94 4.64
C GLU A 58 -4.26 -6.59 3.92
N PHE A 59 -3.13 -6.82 4.58
CA PHE A 59 -1.80 -6.62 3.99
C PHE A 59 -1.58 -7.47 2.73
N ASN A 60 -2.04 -8.72 2.73
CA ASN A 60 -1.95 -9.59 1.55
C ASN A 60 -2.91 -9.17 0.43
N VAL A 61 -4.07 -8.60 0.75
CA VAL A 61 -4.94 -7.96 -0.25
C VAL A 61 -4.23 -6.79 -0.92
N VAL A 62 -3.60 -5.89 -0.13
CA VAL A 62 -2.80 -4.78 -0.67
C VAL A 62 -1.68 -5.32 -1.55
N PHE A 63 -0.97 -6.35 -1.11
CA PHE A 63 0.11 -6.96 -1.89
C PHE A 63 -0.38 -7.44 -3.26
N MET A 64 -1.51 -8.14 -3.28
CA MET A 64 -2.11 -8.64 -4.53
C MET A 64 -2.56 -7.49 -5.44
N ALA A 65 -3.16 -6.44 -4.88
CA ALA A 65 -3.54 -5.25 -5.64
C ALA A 65 -2.30 -4.57 -6.26
N VAL A 66 -1.22 -4.37 -5.47
CA VAL A 66 0.05 -3.82 -5.96
C VAL A 66 0.66 -4.70 -7.04
N LYS A 67 0.62 -6.03 -6.88
CA LYS A 67 1.17 -7.00 -7.85
C LYS A 67 0.45 -6.95 -9.19
N GLN A 68 -0.84 -6.65 -9.19
CA GLN A 68 -1.66 -6.57 -10.40
C GLN A 68 -1.56 -5.22 -11.13
N LEU A 69 -0.89 -4.22 -10.57
CA LEU A 69 -0.71 -2.93 -11.23
C LEU A 69 0.05 -3.06 -12.56
N THR A 70 -0.55 -2.51 -13.62
CA THR A 70 0.02 -2.46 -14.97
C THR A 70 0.53 -1.07 -15.34
N ASN A 71 0.03 -0.04 -14.68
CA ASN A 71 0.32 1.38 -14.90
C ASN A 71 1.46 1.93 -14.04
N LEU A 72 2.05 1.13 -13.16
CA LEU A 72 3.17 1.53 -12.31
C LEU A 72 4.51 1.20 -12.97
N ASP A 73 5.51 2.07 -12.77
CA ASP A 73 6.90 1.78 -13.13
C ASP A 73 7.35 0.43 -12.54
N LYS A 74 7.85 -0.47 -13.39
CA LYS A 74 8.15 -1.86 -13.01
C LYS A 74 9.30 -1.97 -12.02
N HIS A 75 10.26 -1.05 -12.06
CA HIS A 75 11.37 -1.03 -11.11
C HIS A 75 10.85 -0.68 -9.71
N TRP A 76 10.07 0.40 -9.59
CA TRP A 76 9.45 0.82 -8.33
C TRP A 76 8.42 -0.18 -7.80
N GLN A 77 7.58 -0.75 -8.67
CA GLN A 77 6.67 -1.84 -8.31
C GLN A 77 7.44 -3.02 -7.71
N GLY A 78 8.54 -3.43 -8.34
CA GLY A 78 9.39 -4.52 -7.85
C GLY A 78 10.11 -4.22 -6.53
N ILE A 79 10.47 -2.95 -6.27
CA ILE A 79 11.01 -2.54 -4.96
C ILE A 79 9.92 -2.64 -3.88
N LEU A 80 8.72 -2.14 -4.15
CA LEU A 80 7.61 -2.18 -3.21
C LEU A 80 7.21 -3.62 -2.89
N LEU A 81 7.02 -4.46 -3.91
CA LEU A 81 6.67 -5.87 -3.72
C LEU A 81 7.71 -6.62 -2.89
N ARG A 82 9.02 -6.40 -3.13
CA ARG A 82 10.08 -7.02 -2.33
C ARG A 82 10.06 -6.56 -0.87
N ALA A 83 9.77 -5.29 -0.61
CA ALA A 83 9.65 -4.79 0.74
C ALA A 83 8.42 -5.37 1.46
N MET A 84 7.30 -5.50 0.77
CA MET A 84 6.11 -6.16 1.31
C MET A 84 6.36 -7.65 1.58
N GLN A 85 7.06 -8.35 0.68
CA GLN A 85 7.40 -9.77 0.88
C GLN A 85 8.34 -10.02 2.06
N ALA A 86 9.13 -9.03 2.44
CA ALA A 86 9.99 -9.10 3.62
C ALA A 86 9.25 -8.80 4.93
N ASP A 87 7.99 -8.33 4.87
CA ASP A 87 7.17 -8.05 6.04
C ASP A 87 6.63 -9.35 6.66
N PRO A 88 6.64 -9.53 8.00
CA PRO A 88 6.10 -10.71 8.66
C PRO A 88 4.60 -10.97 8.43
N ARG A 89 3.84 -9.96 7.99
CA ARG A 89 2.43 -10.09 7.63
C ARG A 89 2.23 -10.67 6.23
N TYR A 90 3.25 -10.68 5.37
CA TYR A 90 3.15 -11.32 4.07
C TYR A 90 3.06 -12.85 4.22
N THR A 91 2.11 -13.45 3.50
CA THR A 91 1.99 -14.91 3.39
C THR A 91 1.87 -15.31 1.92
N PRO A 92 2.68 -16.26 1.42
CA PRO A 92 2.69 -16.68 0.03
C PRO A 92 1.42 -17.41 -0.43
#